data_AF-A0A960M9I2-F1
#
_entry.id   AF-A0A960M9I2-F1
#
_cell.length_a   1.000
_cell.length_b   1.000
_cell.length_c   1.000
_cell.angle_alpha   90.00
_cell.angle_beta   90.00
_cell.angle_gamma   90.00
#
_symmetry.space_group_name_H-M   'P 1'
#
loop_
_entity.id
_entity.type
_entity.pdbx_description
1 polymer ?
#
loop_
_entity_poly.entity_id
_entity_poly.type
_entity_poly.pdbx_seq_one_letter_code
_entity_poly.pdbx_strand_id
1 'polypeptide(L)'
;NSLFLIAHFHQVIIGGVVFGFFGGFTYWFPKMFGFTLIEKYGKAAFWCWFFGFLIAFMPLYLLGFMGATRRLNHYEASTGWQPLFVTAAIGSLIIAVGVFFQVLQLWVSIKHRKENRDTTGDPWDGRTLEWATTSPPPFYNFAFTPEVHGRDAFWDMKYSKRKPLENRPYEDIHMPSNSGIGFYIGVLSCIGGFAFVWHIFWLAGLSVLGIIISLIARLGNKHPHYYVKADEVERIETRTRNA
;
A
#
# COMPACT_ATOMS: atom_id res chain seq x y z
N ASN A 1 -1.25 11.01 -31.46
CA ASN A 1 -0.15 10.88 -30.47
C ASN A 1 0.33 12.26 -29.99
N SER A 2 -0.57 13.13 -29.53
CA SER A 2 -0.22 14.44 -28.97
C SER A 2 -0.05 14.38 -27.44
N LEU A 3 0.38 15.49 -26.83
CA LEU A 3 0.45 15.62 -25.36
C LEU A 3 -0.92 15.53 -24.67
N PHE A 4 -2.03 15.68 -25.41
CA PHE A 4 -3.39 15.46 -24.89
C PHE A 4 -3.55 14.05 -24.30
N LEU A 5 -3.02 13.03 -25.00
CA LEU A 5 -3.06 11.64 -24.52
C LEU A 5 -2.31 11.48 -23.20
N ILE A 6 -1.15 12.14 -23.08
CA ILE A 6 -0.34 12.12 -21.85
C ILE A 6 -1.10 12.82 -20.73
N ALA A 7 -1.66 14.00 -20.99
CA ALA A 7 -2.45 14.75 -20.01
C ALA A 7 -3.63 13.94 -19.48
N HIS A 8 -4.43 13.34 -20.37
CA HIS A 8 -5.57 12.50 -20.01
C HIS A 8 -5.17 11.28 -19.18
N PHE A 9 -4.16 10.52 -19.63
CA PHE A 9 -3.72 9.32 -18.92
C PHE A 9 -3.17 9.64 -17.52
N HIS A 10 -2.39 10.72 -17.39
CA HIS A 10 -1.88 11.14 -16.08
C HIS A 10 -2.99 11.68 -15.18
N GLN A 11 -4.04 12.30 -15.74
CA GLN A 11 -5.21 12.72 -14.97
C GLN A 11 -5.90 11.55 -14.29
N VAL A 12 -6.12 10.45 -15.02
CA VAL A 12 -6.81 9.28 -14.45
C VAL A 12 -5.91 8.46 -13.53
N ILE A 13 -4.61 8.35 -13.82
CA ILE A 13 -3.69 7.61 -12.94
C ILE A 13 -3.33 8.40 -11.70
N ILE A 14 -2.93 9.67 -11.81
CA ILE A 14 -2.55 10.44 -10.62
C ILE A 14 -3.80 10.75 -9.79
N GLY A 15 -4.86 11.24 -10.43
CA GLY A 15 -6.10 11.58 -9.75
C GLY A 15 -6.88 10.37 -9.22
N GLY A 16 -6.85 9.23 -9.91
CA GLY A 16 -7.53 8.01 -9.48
C GLY A 16 -6.65 7.08 -8.66
N VAL A 17 -5.54 6.63 -9.24
CA VAL A 17 -4.68 5.58 -8.64
C VAL A 17 -3.80 6.13 -7.54
N VAL A 18 -3.02 7.18 -7.80
CA VAL A 18 -2.05 7.71 -6.82
C VAL A 18 -2.77 8.34 -5.63
N PHE A 19 -3.81 9.13 -5.88
CA PHE A 19 -4.60 9.73 -4.79
C PHE A 19 -5.40 8.68 -4.03
N GLY A 20 -5.94 7.66 -4.71
CA GLY A 20 -6.56 6.50 -4.06
C GLY A 20 -5.58 5.75 -3.16
N PHE A 21 -4.34 5.55 -3.63
CA PHE A 21 -3.26 4.97 -2.84
C PHE A 21 -2.94 5.81 -1.60
N PHE A 22 -2.81 7.14 -1.72
CA PHE A 22 -2.57 8.00 -0.56
C PHE A 22 -3.75 8.02 0.43
N GLY A 23 -4.98 7.96 -0.08
CA GLY A 23 -6.18 7.79 0.73
C GLY A 23 -6.13 6.50 1.55
N GLY A 24 -5.90 5.37 0.88
CA GLY A 24 -5.75 4.06 1.53
C GLY A 24 -4.56 4.01 2.50
N PHE A 25 -3.41 4.54 2.08
CA PHE A 25 -2.21 4.62 2.92
C PHE A 25 -2.49 5.36 4.22
N THR A 26 -3.12 6.53 4.16
CA THR A 26 -3.44 7.33 5.34
C THR A 26 -4.52 6.66 6.20
N TYR A 27 -5.53 6.06 5.56
CA TYR A 27 -6.65 5.41 6.23
C TYR A 27 -6.21 4.16 7.01
N TRP A 28 -5.49 3.24 6.36
CA TRP A 28 -5.06 1.97 6.98
C TRP A 28 -3.68 2.04 7.68
N PHE A 29 -3.00 3.20 7.70
CA PHE A 29 -1.72 3.34 8.40
C PHE A 29 -1.75 2.87 9.86
N PRO A 30 -2.76 3.24 10.67
CA PRO A 30 -2.84 2.80 12.06
C PRO A 30 -3.02 1.29 12.17
N LYS A 31 -3.77 0.68 11.26
CA LYS A 31 -3.97 -0.77 11.24
C LYS A 31 -2.68 -1.53 10.96
N MET A 32 -1.79 -0.97 10.14
CA MET A 32 -0.50 -1.59 9.82
C MET A 32 0.56 -1.39 10.93
N PHE A 33 0.58 -0.22 11.58
CA PHE A 33 1.71 0.17 12.44
C PHE A 33 1.34 0.54 13.88
N GLY A 34 0.05 0.62 14.22
CA GLY A 34 -0.46 0.90 15.56
C GLY A 34 -0.45 2.38 15.98
N PHE A 35 -0.29 3.32 15.05
CA PHE A 35 -0.35 4.76 15.32
C PHE A 35 -0.85 5.55 14.10
N THR A 36 -1.44 6.72 14.33
CA THR A 36 -1.94 7.60 13.26
C THR A 36 -0.85 8.53 12.72
N LEU A 37 -0.96 8.89 11.44
CA LEU A 37 -0.09 9.88 10.81
C LEU A 37 -0.48 11.29 11.27
N ILE A 38 0.51 12.17 11.42
CA ILE A 38 0.28 13.57 11.79
C ILE A 38 -0.40 14.31 10.64
N GLU A 39 -1.63 14.77 10.86
CA GLU A 39 -2.47 15.37 9.81
C GLU A 39 -1.88 16.63 9.17
N LYS A 40 -1.18 17.46 9.95
CA LYS A 40 -0.63 18.75 9.48
C LYS A 40 0.21 18.59 8.21
N TYR A 41 1.10 17.60 8.20
CA TYR A 41 1.98 17.34 7.06
C TYR A 41 1.27 16.62 5.92
N GLY A 42 0.30 15.75 6.23
CA GLY A 42 -0.54 15.11 5.21
C GLY A 42 -1.41 16.11 4.44
N LYS A 43 -2.02 17.07 5.14
CA LYS A 43 -2.78 18.17 4.52
C LYS A 43 -1.89 19.05 3.63
N ALA A 44 -0.67 19.36 4.08
CA ALA A 44 0.30 20.09 3.28
C ALA A 44 0.71 19.31 2.02
N ALA A 45 1.02 18.02 2.15
CA ALA A 45 1.32 17.14 1.03
C ALA A 45 0.16 17.10 0.02
N PHE A 46 -1.08 16.90 0.50
CA PHE A 46 -2.28 16.89 -0.34
C PHE A 46 -2.43 18.15 -1.17
N TRP A 47 -2.34 19.34 -0.56
CA TRP A 47 -2.51 20.60 -1.30
C TRP A 47 -1.41 20.83 -2.32
N CYS A 48 -0.16 20.52 -1.99
CA CYS A 48 0.95 20.57 -2.95
C CYS A 48 0.73 19.60 -4.12
N TRP A 49 0.30 18.36 -3.85
CA TRP A 49 -0.03 17.38 -4.89
C TRP A 49 -1.20 17.84 -5.77
N PHE A 50 -2.29 18.33 -5.17
CA PHE A 50 -3.48 18.74 -5.88
C PHE A 50 -3.21 19.92 -6.82
N PHE A 51 -2.68 21.02 -6.29
CA PHE A 51 -2.39 22.21 -7.10
C PHE A 51 -1.20 21.99 -8.05
N GLY A 52 -0.15 21.32 -7.58
CA GLY A 52 1.01 21.00 -8.41
C GLY A 52 0.62 20.14 -9.61
N PHE A 53 -0.25 19.15 -9.42
CA PHE A 53 -0.76 18.31 -10.50
C PHE A 53 -1.58 19.12 -11.53
N LEU A 54 -2.50 19.98 -11.09
CA LEU A 54 -3.26 20.83 -12.00
C LEU A 54 -2.34 21.76 -12.81
N ILE A 55 -1.39 22.43 -12.15
CA ILE A 55 -0.45 23.34 -12.82
C ILE A 55 0.49 22.57 -13.77
N ALA A 56 0.87 21.34 -13.43
CA ALA A 56 1.76 20.52 -14.24
C ALA A 56 1.07 20.01 -15.52
N PHE A 57 -0.16 19.51 -15.40
CA PHE A 57 -0.81 18.74 -16.46
C PHE A 57 -1.88 19.49 -17.25
N MET A 58 -2.50 20.54 -16.69
CA MET A 58 -3.46 21.36 -17.44
C MET A 58 -2.85 22.04 -18.68
N PRO A 59 -1.62 22.61 -18.63
CA PRO A 59 -0.96 23.16 -19.81
C PRO A 59 -0.71 22.11 -20.91
N LEU A 60 -0.56 20.83 -20.55
CA LEU A 60 -0.30 19.75 -21.51
C LEU A 60 -1.53 19.44 -22.38
N TYR A 61 -2.74 19.68 -21.89
CA TYR A 61 -3.95 19.61 -22.72
C TYR A 61 -3.89 20.68 -23.82
N LEU A 62 -3.56 21.93 -23.46
CA LEU A 62 -3.41 23.03 -24.41
C LEU A 62 -2.30 22.75 -25.42
N LEU A 63 -1.12 22.34 -24.96
CA LEU A 63 -0.03 21.93 -25.84
C LEU A 63 -0.43 20.79 -26.78
N GLY A 64 -1.22 19.83 -26.27
CA GLY A 64 -1.78 18.75 -27.07
C GLY A 64 -2.69 19.23 -28.21
N PHE A 65 -3.49 20.27 -27.96
CA PHE A 65 -4.31 20.92 -28.99
C PHE A 65 -3.49 21.78 -29.96
N MET A 66 -2.38 22.37 -29.50
CA MET A 66 -1.43 23.12 -30.33
C MET A 66 -0.53 22.21 -31.19
N GLY A 67 -0.76 20.90 -31.19
CA GLY A 67 -0.03 19.94 -32.02
C GLY A 67 1.26 19.40 -31.40
N ALA A 68 1.56 19.71 -30.14
CA ALA A 68 2.74 19.15 -29.46
C ALA A 68 2.62 17.62 -29.36
N THR A 69 3.62 16.92 -29.89
CA THR A 69 3.66 15.46 -29.89
C THR A 69 4.48 14.91 -28.74
N ARG A 70 4.21 13.65 -28.37
CA ARG A 70 4.93 12.97 -27.29
C ARG A 70 6.39 12.70 -27.66
N ARG A 71 7.26 12.64 -26.63
CA ARG A 71 8.67 12.20 -26.73
C ARG A 71 9.57 13.09 -27.58
N LEU A 72 9.20 14.36 -27.75
CA LEU A 72 10.11 15.38 -28.28
C LEU A 72 11.12 15.76 -27.20
N ASN A 73 12.39 15.87 -27.58
CA ASN A 73 13.48 16.38 -26.74
C ASN A 73 13.90 17.82 -27.12
N HIS A 74 13.47 18.30 -28.28
CA HIS A 74 13.69 19.65 -28.78
C HIS A 74 12.46 20.14 -29.53
N TYR A 75 12.22 21.45 -29.51
CA TYR A 75 11.16 22.13 -30.26
C TYR A 75 11.64 23.53 -30.64
N GLU A 76 11.11 24.05 -31.75
CA GLU A 76 11.47 25.39 -32.20
C GLU A 76 10.82 26.48 -31.34
N ALA A 77 11.52 27.59 -31.12
CA ALA A 77 11.00 28.73 -30.36
C ALA A 77 9.76 29.38 -31.05
N SER A 78 9.64 29.23 -32.37
CA SER A 78 8.51 29.69 -33.19
C SER A 78 7.16 29.07 -32.79
N THR A 79 7.18 27.93 -32.11
CA THR A 79 5.97 27.17 -31.71
C THR A 79 5.14 27.85 -30.61
N GLY A 80 5.73 28.77 -29.84
CA GLY A 80 5.07 29.40 -28.69
C GLY A 80 4.79 28.47 -27.51
N TRP A 81 5.35 27.25 -27.49
CA TRP A 81 5.11 26.25 -26.44
C TRP A 81 5.85 26.52 -25.13
N GLN A 82 6.93 27.31 -25.19
CA GLN A 82 7.85 27.54 -24.06
C GLN A 82 7.13 27.95 -22.75
N PRO A 83 6.20 28.93 -22.74
CA PRO A 83 5.55 29.35 -21.49
C PRO A 83 4.71 28.24 -20.84
N LEU A 84 4.05 27.40 -21.65
CA LEU A 84 3.25 26.28 -21.18
C LEU A 84 4.13 25.17 -20.59
N PHE A 85 5.28 24.88 -21.20
CA PHE A 85 6.25 23.94 -20.65
C PHE A 85 6.90 24.45 -19.36
N VAL A 86 7.22 25.75 -19.27
CA VAL A 86 7.74 26.36 -18.04
C VAL A 86 6.69 26.28 -16.92
N THR A 87 5.42 26.56 -17.24
CA THR A 87 4.31 26.41 -16.29
C THR A 87 4.18 24.97 -15.80
N ALA A 88 4.25 24.00 -16.73
CA ALA A 88 4.23 22.58 -16.39
C ALA A 88 5.40 22.18 -15.47
N ALA A 89 6.59 22.74 -15.69
CA ALA A 89 7.77 22.52 -14.85
C ALA A 89 7.64 23.13 -13.44
N ILE A 90 7.00 24.30 -13.31
CA ILE A 90 6.68 24.88 -12.01
C ILE A 90 5.71 23.96 -11.26
N GLY A 91 4.69 23.43 -11.94
CA GLY A 91 3.77 22.45 -11.37
C GLY A 91 4.49 21.21 -10.85
N SER A 92 5.46 20.67 -11.61
CA SER A 92 6.24 19.50 -11.18
C SER A 92 7.13 19.79 -9.96
N LEU A 93 7.67 21.01 -9.84
CA LEU A 93 8.39 21.44 -8.65
C LEU A 93 7.49 21.50 -7.41
N ILE A 94 6.25 21.97 -7.55
CA ILE A 94 5.26 21.97 -6.46
C ILE A 94 4.93 20.53 -6.04
N ILE A 95 4.80 19.60 -7.00
CA ILE A 95 4.63 18.17 -6.70
C ILE A 95 5.83 17.63 -5.91
N ALA A 96 7.07 18.02 -6.27
CA ALA A 96 8.26 17.62 -5.53
C ALA A 96 8.23 18.09 -4.07
N VAL A 97 7.72 19.29 -3.80
CA VAL A 97 7.45 19.78 -2.43
C VAL A 97 6.38 18.94 -1.73
N GLY A 98 5.33 18.51 -2.45
CA GLY A 98 4.33 17.58 -1.93
C GLY A 98 4.91 16.22 -1.53
N VAL A 99 5.80 15.66 -2.35
CA VAL A 99 6.55 14.43 -2.03
C VAL A 99 7.42 14.63 -0.78
N PHE A 100 8.10 15.78 -0.68
CA PHE A 100 8.88 16.12 0.51
C PHE A 100 8.01 16.14 1.78
N PHE A 101 6.84 16.78 1.74
CA PHE A 101 5.91 16.77 2.87
C PHE A 101 5.39 15.36 3.22
N GLN A 102 5.22 14.48 2.22
CA GLN A 102 4.82 13.09 2.45
C GLN A 102 5.91 12.31 3.21
N VAL A 103 7.18 12.46 2.80
CA VAL A 103 8.33 11.84 3.49
C VAL A 103 8.48 12.43 4.90
N LEU A 104 8.33 13.74 5.04
CA LEU A 104 8.37 14.42 6.33
C LEU A 104 7.25 13.94 7.25
N GLN A 105 6.02 13.80 6.74
CA GLN A 105 4.88 13.26 7.50
C GLN A 105 5.23 11.89 8.08
N LEU A 106 5.76 10.99 7.26
CA LEU A 106 6.15 9.64 7.71
C LEU A 106 7.24 9.72 8.78
N TRP A 107 8.30 10.49 8.54
CA TRP A 107 9.41 10.63 9.49
C TRP A 107 8.96 11.20 10.85
N VAL A 108 8.21 12.30 10.86
CA VAL A 108 7.73 12.92 12.11
C VAL A 108 6.75 12.00 12.83
N SER A 109 5.88 11.29 12.10
CA SER A 109 4.90 10.37 12.71
C SER A 109 5.59 9.15 13.34
N ILE A 110 6.62 8.59 12.68
CA ILE A 110 7.43 7.50 13.28
C ILE A 110 8.16 8.01 14.54
N LYS A 111 8.73 9.21 14.49
CA LYS A 111 9.44 9.82 15.62
C LYS A 111 8.52 10.00 16.85
N HIS A 112 7.29 10.45 16.64
CA HIS A 112 6.30 10.69 17.70
C HIS A 112 5.24 9.58 17.81
N ARG A 113 5.56 8.36 17.36
CA ARG A 113 4.60 7.24 17.30
C ARG A 113 3.91 6.90 18.63
N LYS A 114 4.53 7.25 19.77
CA LYS A 114 3.98 6.99 21.10
C LYS A 114 2.82 7.93 21.46
N GLU A 115 2.81 9.13 20.91
CA GLU A 115 1.81 10.16 21.20
C GLU A 115 0.51 9.90 20.43
N ASN A 116 0.61 9.31 19.24
CA ASN A 116 -0.51 9.06 18.32
C ASN A 116 -0.88 7.57 18.23
N ARG A 117 -0.67 6.79 19.29
CA ARG A 117 -0.98 5.35 19.27
C ARG A 117 -2.48 5.13 19.16
N ASP A 118 -2.84 4.14 18.36
CA ASP A 118 -4.19 3.59 18.35
C ASP A 118 -4.30 2.54 19.46
N THR A 119 -5.08 2.83 20.50
CA THR A 119 -5.32 1.92 21.63
C THR A 119 -6.65 1.19 21.50
N THR A 120 -7.55 1.62 20.62
CA THR A 120 -8.89 1.02 20.50
C THR A 120 -8.95 -0.03 19.39
N GLY A 121 -8.06 0.07 18.39
CA GLY A 121 -8.16 -0.70 17.15
C GLY A 121 -9.06 -0.04 16.10
N ASP A 122 -9.77 1.02 16.48
CA ASP A 122 -10.69 1.80 15.65
C ASP A 122 -10.47 3.32 15.85
N PRO A 123 -9.47 3.92 15.19
CA PRO A 123 -9.14 5.33 15.34
C PRO A 123 -10.08 6.24 14.53
N TRP A 124 -10.92 5.68 13.66
CA TRP A 124 -11.74 6.43 12.69
C TRP A 124 -13.24 6.23 12.88
N ASP A 125 -13.67 5.49 13.90
CA ASP A 125 -15.06 5.01 14.03
C ASP A 125 -15.50 4.24 12.77
N GLY A 126 -14.67 3.30 12.31
CA GLY A 126 -14.84 2.50 11.10
C GLY A 126 -16.04 1.57 11.15
N ARG A 127 -16.45 1.09 9.97
CA ARG A 127 -17.70 0.30 9.82
C ARG A 127 -17.50 -1.19 9.60
N THR A 128 -16.31 -1.53 9.13
CA THR A 128 -15.95 -2.84 8.59
C THR A 128 -15.05 -3.59 9.57
N LEU A 129 -14.93 -4.91 9.39
CA LEU A 129 -14.35 -5.82 10.39
C LEU A 129 -12.86 -5.57 10.68
N GLU A 130 -12.10 -4.97 9.77
CA GLU A 130 -10.70 -4.65 10.02
C GLU A 130 -10.52 -3.71 11.23
N TRP A 131 -11.55 -2.92 11.56
CA TRP A 131 -11.57 -2.03 12.73
C TRP A 131 -12.08 -2.72 14.00
N ALA A 132 -12.58 -3.95 13.89
CA ALA A 132 -12.98 -4.77 15.03
C ALA A 132 -11.82 -5.51 15.69
N THR A 133 -10.67 -5.60 14.99
CA THR A 133 -9.42 -6.15 15.53
C THR A 133 -8.47 -5.04 15.94
N THR A 134 -7.37 -5.40 16.56
CA THR A 134 -6.42 -4.46 17.15
C THR A 134 -5.48 -3.86 16.12
N SER A 135 -4.67 -2.89 16.54
CA SER A 135 -3.78 -2.13 15.66
C SER A 135 -2.36 -2.15 16.22
N PRO A 136 -1.42 -2.91 15.63
CA PRO A 136 -1.62 -3.87 14.54
C PRO A 136 -2.39 -5.13 14.96
N PRO A 137 -3.04 -5.84 14.02
CA PRO A 137 -3.75 -7.07 14.33
C PRO A 137 -2.80 -8.20 14.75
N PRO A 138 -3.27 -9.18 15.54
CA PRO A 138 -2.51 -10.39 15.79
C PRO A 138 -2.28 -11.15 14.47
N PHE A 139 -1.26 -12.00 14.43
CA PHE A 139 -0.88 -12.71 13.19
C PHE A 139 -1.94 -13.70 12.67
N TYR A 140 -2.95 -14.03 13.48
CA TYR A 140 -4.13 -14.84 13.13
C TYR A 140 -5.39 -13.99 12.84
N ASN A 141 -5.30 -12.65 12.87
CA ASN A 141 -6.37 -11.67 12.69
C ASN A 141 -7.48 -11.69 13.77
N PHE A 142 -8.28 -12.75 13.84
CA PHE A 142 -9.38 -12.91 14.78
C PHE A 142 -9.27 -14.25 15.50
N ALA A 143 -9.41 -14.25 16.82
CA ALA A 143 -9.44 -15.49 17.61
C ALA A 143 -10.71 -16.31 17.36
N PHE A 144 -11.83 -15.63 17.06
CA PHE A 144 -13.09 -16.25 16.68
C PHE A 144 -13.54 -15.69 15.34
N THR A 145 -14.03 -16.57 14.46
CA THR A 145 -14.60 -16.13 13.18
C THR A 145 -15.84 -15.24 13.44
N PRO A 146 -15.84 -13.97 12.97
CA PRO A 146 -16.95 -13.06 13.22
C PRO A 146 -18.22 -13.50 12.47
N GLU A 147 -19.36 -13.44 13.14
CA GLU A 147 -20.66 -13.71 12.54
C GLU A 147 -21.22 -12.44 11.87
N VAL A 148 -21.36 -12.46 10.54
CA VAL A 148 -21.78 -11.31 9.74
C VAL A 148 -23.27 -11.39 9.44
N HIS A 149 -24.01 -10.32 9.78
CA HIS A 149 -25.46 -10.24 9.58
C HIS A 149 -25.92 -9.13 8.64
N GLY A 150 -25.00 -8.27 8.20
CA GLY A 150 -25.28 -7.07 7.43
C GLY A 150 -24.06 -6.65 6.62
N ARG A 151 -24.21 -5.55 5.87
CA ARG A 151 -23.12 -5.01 5.03
C ARG A 151 -22.00 -4.40 5.89
N ASP A 152 -22.37 -3.62 6.89
CA ASP A 152 -21.45 -2.93 7.80
C ASP A 152 -21.36 -3.70 9.13
N ALA A 153 -20.73 -4.88 9.09
CA ALA A 153 -20.78 -5.85 10.19
C ALA A 153 -20.29 -5.27 11.52
N PHE A 154 -19.19 -4.52 11.54
CA PHE A 154 -18.66 -3.95 12.77
C PHE A 154 -19.51 -2.77 13.27
N TRP A 155 -20.11 -2.00 12.36
CA TRP A 155 -21.08 -0.97 12.73
C TRP A 155 -22.29 -1.57 13.44
N ASP A 156 -22.85 -2.66 12.89
CA ASP A 156 -23.95 -3.38 13.53
C ASP A 156 -23.52 -3.95 14.90
N MET A 157 -22.30 -4.44 15.04
CA MET A 157 -21.77 -4.92 16.33
C MET A 157 -21.66 -3.81 17.37
N LYS A 158 -21.31 -2.57 16.98
CA LYS A 158 -21.22 -1.42 17.90
C LYS A 158 -22.57 -0.95 18.43
N TYR A 159 -23.61 -0.96 17.58
CA TYR A 159 -24.89 -0.33 17.89
C TYR A 159 -26.04 -1.33 18.14
N SER A 160 -25.88 -2.61 17.80
CA SER A 160 -26.90 -3.61 18.09
C SER A 160 -26.83 -4.08 19.55
N LYS A 161 -27.98 -4.47 20.10
CA LYS A 161 -28.06 -5.08 21.45
C LYS A 161 -27.62 -6.55 21.46
N ARG A 162 -26.97 -7.04 20.40
CA ARG A 162 -26.53 -8.44 20.31
C ARG A 162 -25.31 -8.61 21.20
N LYS A 163 -25.31 -9.64 22.03
CA LYS A 163 -24.17 -9.92 22.90
C LYS A 163 -22.94 -10.24 22.04
N PRO A 164 -21.77 -9.64 22.30
CA PRO A 164 -20.52 -10.08 21.68
C PRO A 164 -20.31 -11.57 21.91
N LEU A 165 -19.54 -12.24 21.05
CA LEU A 165 -19.17 -13.67 21.16
C LEU A 165 -18.26 -13.98 22.38
N GLU A 166 -18.23 -13.10 23.38
CA GLU A 166 -17.21 -12.97 24.43
C GLU A 166 -17.07 -14.14 25.42
N ASN A 167 -17.81 -15.24 25.25
CA ASN A 167 -17.86 -16.34 26.22
C ASN A 167 -17.60 -17.73 25.61
N ARG A 168 -16.99 -17.83 24.43
CA ARG A 168 -16.54 -19.12 23.89
C ARG A 168 -15.11 -19.43 24.39
N PRO A 169 -14.80 -20.68 24.77
CA PRO A 169 -13.43 -21.05 25.07
C PRO A 169 -12.57 -20.86 23.81
N TYR A 170 -11.32 -20.41 23.99
CA TYR A 170 -10.38 -20.31 22.88
C TYR A 170 -10.06 -21.72 22.34
N GLU A 171 -9.86 -21.81 21.03
CA GLU A 171 -9.55 -23.05 20.33
C GLU A 171 -8.17 -22.96 19.67
N ASP A 172 -7.58 -24.11 19.36
CA ASP A 172 -6.31 -24.17 18.63
C ASP A 172 -6.50 -23.62 17.19
N ILE A 173 -5.69 -22.63 16.81
CA ILE A 173 -5.76 -22.00 15.48
C ILE A 173 -4.71 -22.59 14.55
N HIS A 174 -5.14 -23.13 13.41
CA HIS A 174 -4.24 -23.65 12.38
C HIS A 174 -3.63 -22.51 11.55
N MET A 175 -2.29 -22.45 11.49
CA MET A 175 -1.55 -21.39 10.79
C MET A 175 -0.51 -21.95 9.80
N PRO A 176 -0.28 -21.28 8.66
CA PRO A 176 0.78 -21.65 7.74
C PRO A 176 2.17 -21.28 8.28
N SER A 177 3.14 -22.16 8.10
CA SER A 177 4.54 -21.91 8.45
C SER A 177 5.25 -21.02 7.43
N ASN A 178 6.19 -20.20 7.90
CA ASN A 178 7.03 -19.38 7.02
C ASN A 178 7.92 -20.25 6.12
N SER A 179 8.26 -19.73 4.93
CA SER A 179 9.14 -20.42 3.99
C SER A 179 9.93 -19.47 3.12
N GLY A 180 11.24 -19.68 3.06
CA GLY A 180 12.15 -18.92 2.21
C GLY A 180 12.11 -19.29 0.72
N ILE A 181 11.41 -20.37 0.33
CA ILE A 181 11.43 -20.85 -1.07
C ILE A 181 10.98 -19.78 -2.08
N GLY A 182 9.96 -18.98 -1.73
CA GLY A 182 9.54 -17.87 -2.59
C GLY A 182 10.63 -16.84 -2.84
N PHE A 183 11.45 -16.53 -1.82
CA PHE A 183 12.59 -15.63 -1.95
C PHE A 183 13.66 -16.21 -2.89
N TYR A 184 14.02 -17.49 -2.72
CA TYR A 184 15.00 -18.15 -3.60
C TYR A 184 14.53 -18.21 -5.05
N ILE A 185 13.25 -18.53 -5.29
CA ILE A 185 12.66 -18.50 -6.64
C ILE A 185 12.75 -17.08 -7.22
N GLY A 186 12.47 -16.04 -6.42
CA GLY A 186 12.60 -14.65 -6.84
C GLY A 186 14.02 -14.28 -7.25
N VAL A 187 15.03 -14.65 -6.45
CA VAL A 187 16.45 -14.42 -6.77
C VAL A 187 16.85 -15.17 -8.04
N LEU A 188 16.50 -16.45 -8.17
CA LEU A 188 16.81 -17.25 -9.36
C LEU A 188 16.10 -16.70 -10.60
N SER A 189 14.87 -16.22 -10.47
CA SER A 189 14.13 -15.57 -11.56
C SER A 189 14.82 -14.28 -12.01
N CYS A 190 15.34 -13.50 -11.06
CA CYS A 190 16.12 -12.30 -11.35
C CYS A 190 17.42 -12.62 -12.11
N ILE A 191 18.18 -13.60 -11.62
CA ILE A 191 19.41 -14.07 -12.28
C ILE A 191 19.10 -14.61 -13.68
N GLY A 192 18.05 -15.42 -13.82
CA GLY A 192 17.61 -15.96 -15.11
C GLY A 192 17.19 -14.87 -16.08
N GLY A 193 16.41 -13.88 -15.62
CA GLY A 193 16.02 -12.72 -16.42
C GLY A 193 17.23 -11.90 -16.88
N PHE A 194 18.18 -11.62 -15.98
CA PHE A 194 19.44 -10.98 -16.33
C PHE A 194 20.21 -11.79 -17.38
N ALA A 195 20.32 -13.10 -17.18
CA ALA A 195 21.04 -13.99 -18.10
C ALA A 195 20.39 -14.01 -19.50
N PHE A 196 19.07 -14.01 -19.60
CA PHE A 196 18.37 -13.91 -20.89
C PHE A 196 18.63 -12.57 -21.59
N VAL A 197 18.60 -11.45 -20.85
CA VAL A 197 18.89 -10.10 -21.40
C VAL A 197 20.29 -10.03 -21.98
N TRP A 198 21.27 -10.66 -21.33
CA TRP A 198 22.69 -10.64 -21.72
C TRP A 198 23.13 -11.86 -22.55
N HIS A 199 22.18 -12.66 -23.06
CA HIS A 199 22.47 -13.86 -23.87
C HIS A 199 23.38 -14.90 -23.18
N ILE A 200 23.39 -14.95 -21.85
CA ILE A 200 24.18 -15.91 -21.05
C ILE A 200 23.36 -17.20 -20.85
N PHE A 201 23.17 -17.98 -21.92
CA PHE A 201 22.19 -19.07 -21.94
C PHE A 201 22.47 -20.21 -20.94
N TRP A 202 23.73 -20.50 -20.63
CA TRP A 202 24.06 -21.52 -19.63
C TRP A 202 23.56 -21.10 -18.24
N LEU A 203 23.72 -19.82 -17.87
CA LEU A 203 23.27 -19.28 -16.58
C LEU A 203 21.74 -19.20 -16.53
N ALA A 204 21.10 -18.86 -17.65
CA ALA A 204 19.65 -18.91 -17.77
C ALA A 204 19.12 -20.34 -17.56
N GLY A 205 19.76 -21.34 -18.19
CA GLY A 205 19.45 -22.75 -18.00
C GLY A 205 19.60 -23.21 -16.54
N LEU A 206 20.70 -22.83 -15.87
CA LEU A 206 20.90 -23.12 -14.45
C LEU A 206 19.87 -22.45 -13.55
N SER A 207 19.46 -21.22 -13.87
CA SER A 207 18.45 -20.48 -13.11
C SER A 207 17.07 -21.14 -13.20
N VAL A 208 16.66 -21.55 -14.42
CA VAL A 208 15.42 -22.29 -14.64
C VAL A 208 15.44 -23.63 -13.90
N LEU A 209 16.55 -24.37 -14.01
CA LEU A 209 16.73 -25.62 -13.28
C LEU A 209 16.64 -25.42 -11.77
N GLY A 210 17.28 -24.37 -11.24
CA GLY A 210 17.21 -24.00 -9.82
C GLY A 210 15.78 -23.69 -9.35
N ILE A 211 14.98 -23.02 -10.19
CA ILE A 211 13.57 -22.75 -9.89
C ILE A 211 12.78 -24.06 -9.82
N ILE A 212 12.97 -24.96 -10.80
CA ILE A 212 12.31 -26.27 -10.82
C ILE A 212 12.68 -27.07 -9.57
N ILE A 213 13.96 -27.12 -9.20
CA ILE A 213 14.43 -27.80 -7.99
C ILE A 213 13.79 -27.20 -6.74
N SER A 214 13.73 -25.86 -6.65
CA SER A 214 13.11 -25.16 -5.51
C SER A 214 11.61 -25.47 -5.39
N LEU A 215 10.91 -25.59 -6.50
CA LEU A 215 9.50 -25.99 -6.53
C LEU A 215 9.32 -27.46 -6.10
N ILE A 216 10.16 -28.37 -6.59
CA ILE A 216 10.14 -29.78 -6.17
C ILE A 216 10.41 -29.89 -4.66
N ALA A 217 11.39 -29.14 -4.15
CA ALA A 217 11.69 -29.10 -2.71
C ALA A 217 10.50 -28.57 -1.89
N ARG A 218 9.77 -27.57 -2.40
CA ARG A 218 8.54 -27.06 -1.76
C ARG A 218 7.45 -28.12 -1.71
N LEU A 219 7.23 -28.85 -2.81
CA LEU A 219 6.23 -29.90 -2.91
C LEU A 219 6.54 -31.07 -1.95
N GLY A 220 7.83 -31.32 -1.69
CA GLY A 220 8.26 -32.34 -0.74
C GLY A 220 8.11 -31.97 0.75
N ASN A 221 7.71 -30.73 1.08
CA ASN A 221 7.61 -30.30 2.48
C ASN A 221 6.42 -30.94 3.20
N LYS A 222 6.71 -31.77 4.21
CA LYS A 222 5.72 -32.50 5.01
C LYS A 222 5.13 -31.71 6.18
N HIS A 223 5.72 -30.57 6.55
CA HIS A 223 5.27 -29.75 7.69
C HIS A 223 5.01 -28.29 7.29
N PRO A 224 4.05 -28.01 6.39
CA PRO A 224 3.75 -26.65 5.95
C PRO A 224 2.92 -25.83 6.94
N HIS A 225 2.47 -26.43 8.04
CA HIS A 225 1.54 -25.82 8.99
C HIS A 225 1.92 -26.10 10.44
N TYR A 226 1.42 -25.27 11.34
CA TYR A 226 1.51 -25.43 12.78
C TYR A 226 0.19 -24.98 13.44
N TYR A 227 0.01 -25.31 14.72
CA TYR A 227 -1.14 -24.88 15.50
C TYR A 227 -0.68 -23.91 16.60
N VAL A 228 -1.37 -22.78 16.71
CA VAL A 228 -1.30 -21.88 17.85
C VAL A 228 -2.23 -22.43 18.91
N LYS A 229 -1.70 -22.69 20.11
CA LYS A 229 -2.47 -23.30 21.20
C LYS A 229 -3.47 -22.32 21.80
N ALA A 230 -4.63 -22.83 22.24
CA ALA A 230 -5.67 -22.03 22.89
C ALA A 230 -5.12 -21.13 24.03
N ASP A 231 -4.23 -21.67 24.87
CA ASP A 231 -3.58 -20.95 25.98
C ASP A 231 -2.74 -19.75 25.49
N GLU A 232 -2.10 -19.91 24.33
CA GLU A 232 -1.32 -18.85 23.70
C GLU A 232 -2.22 -17.76 23.10
N VAL A 233 -3.32 -18.17 22.45
CA VAL A 233 -4.35 -17.23 21.95
C VAL A 233 -4.93 -16.41 23.10
N GLU A 234 -5.33 -17.06 24.20
CA GLU A 234 -5.87 -16.39 25.38
C GLU A 234 -4.90 -15.35 25.94
N ARG A 235 -3.61 -15.71 26.05
CA ARG A 235 -2.56 -14.79 26.52
C ARG A 235 -2.41 -13.57 25.61
N ILE A 236 -2.47 -13.75 24.29
CA ILE A 236 -2.36 -12.65 23.32
C ILE A 236 -3.59 -11.75 23.41
N GLU A 237 -4.80 -12.32 23.41
CA GLU A 237 -6.05 -11.57 23.51
C GLU A 237 -6.16 -10.79 24.84
N THR A 238 -5.79 -11.42 25.96
CA THR A 238 -5.78 -10.77 27.28
C THR A 238 -4.79 -9.62 27.34
N ARG A 239 -3.57 -9.81 26.80
CA ARG A 239 -2.58 -8.73 26.71
C ARG A 239 -3.11 -7.55 25.90
N THR A 240 -3.85 -7.85 24.84
CA THR A 240 -4.32 -6.84 23.90
C THR A 240 -5.54 -6.07 24.45
N ARG A 241 -6.43 -6.73 25.20
CA ARG A 241 -7.53 -6.08 25.92
C ARG A 241 -7.07 -5.11 27.02
N ASN A 242 -5.88 -5.36 27.57
CA ASN A 242 -5.32 -4.57 28.68
C ASN A 242 -4.33 -3.47 28.23
N ALA A 243 -4.07 -3.33 26.93
CA ALA A 243 -3.10 -2.41 26.35
C ALA A 243 -3.75 -1.10 25.88
#